data_AF-A0A7W0Z760-F1
#
_entry.id   AF-A0A7W0Z760-F1
#
_cell.length_a   1.000
_cell.length_b   1.000
_cell.length_c   1.000
_cell.angle_alpha   90.00
_cell.angle_beta   90.00
_cell.angle_gamma   90.00
#
_symmetry.space_group_name_H-M   'P 1'
#
loop_
_entity.id
_entity.type
_entity.pdbx_description
1 polymer ?
#
loop_
_entity_poly.entity_id
_entity_poly.type
_entity_poly.pdbx_seq_one_letter_code
_entity_poly.pdbx_strand_id
1 'polypeptide(L)'
;PIPLYAPAGVLVMVADLEAGDTAAVATVFDAYPLPALPYRVGPFLLESWALPHYVPNAGVRLTAPGLTVAYTGDTGPDASLADVGRDADVYIIDSTDRHQQSGTAPPPSDLRRNLTAREAAAAATAAGARRLLLTHFWPGNDREASLTAAAEMFSGEILLADEGLEVTLP
;
A
#
# COMPACT_ATOMS: atom_id res chain seq x y z
N PRO A 1 -16.02 -10.72 18.08
CA PRO A 1 -14.83 -9.91 17.73
C PRO A 1 -14.69 -9.78 16.21
N ILE A 2 -14.23 -8.62 15.75
CA ILE A 2 -13.98 -8.31 14.34
C ILE A 2 -12.53 -8.72 14.02
N PRO A 3 -12.27 -9.50 12.95
CA PRO A 3 -10.92 -9.81 12.53
C PRO A 3 -10.12 -8.55 12.17
N LEU A 4 -8.94 -8.38 12.78
CA LEU A 4 -8.01 -7.28 12.53
C LEU A 4 -6.68 -7.84 12.02
N TYR A 5 -6.40 -7.61 10.74
CA TYR A 5 -5.14 -7.99 10.10
C TYR A 5 -4.19 -6.79 10.13
N ALA A 6 -3.11 -6.86 10.90
CA ALA A 6 -2.27 -5.69 11.12
C ALA A 6 -0.81 -6.05 11.50
N PRO A 7 0.15 -5.15 11.23
CA PRO A 7 1.49 -5.26 11.77
C PRO A 7 1.53 -5.33 13.29
N ALA A 8 2.60 -5.95 13.81
CA ALA A 8 2.86 -5.98 15.25
C ALA A 8 2.89 -4.55 15.83
N GLY A 9 2.34 -4.41 17.05
CA GLY A 9 2.27 -3.12 17.75
C GLY A 9 0.98 -2.33 17.53
N VAL A 10 0.20 -2.61 16.47
CA VAL A 10 -1.08 -1.89 16.23
C VAL A 10 -2.06 -2.06 17.39
N LEU A 11 -2.26 -3.28 17.89
CA LEU A 11 -3.14 -3.51 19.03
C LEU A 11 -2.66 -2.83 20.32
N VAL A 12 -1.34 -2.70 20.50
CA VAL A 12 -0.79 -1.99 21.67
C VAL A 12 -1.14 -0.50 21.55
N MET A 13 -0.95 0.10 20.38
CA MET A 13 -1.35 1.48 20.14
C MET A 13 -2.86 1.70 20.33
N VAL A 14 -3.70 0.76 19.90
CA VAL A 14 -5.16 0.82 20.14
C VAL A 14 -5.48 0.71 21.64
N ALA A 15 -4.80 -0.19 22.36
CA ALA A 15 -4.99 -0.34 23.79
C ALA A 15 -4.54 0.90 24.57
N ASP A 16 -3.49 1.60 24.14
CA ASP A 16 -3.04 2.84 24.77
C ASP A 16 -4.09 3.96 24.69
N LEU A 17 -4.96 3.96 23.67
CA LEU A 17 -6.13 4.85 23.60
C LEU A 17 -7.19 4.48 24.65
N GLU A 18 -7.23 3.22 25.07
CA GLU A 18 -8.12 2.65 26.10
C GLU A 18 -7.39 2.47 27.44
N ALA A 19 -6.53 3.44 27.81
CA ALA A 19 -5.76 3.45 29.06
C ALA A 19 -4.89 2.19 29.30
N GLY A 20 -4.46 1.53 28.22
CA GLY A 20 -3.66 0.31 28.24
C GLY A 20 -4.46 -0.98 28.42
N ASP A 21 -5.81 -0.93 28.33
CA ASP A 21 -6.66 -2.10 28.54
C ASP A 21 -6.68 -3.04 27.32
N THR A 22 -5.64 -3.86 27.22
CA THR A 22 -5.53 -4.90 26.19
C THR A 22 -6.66 -5.94 26.24
N ALA A 23 -7.27 -6.17 27.41
CA ALA A 23 -8.36 -7.12 27.54
C ALA A 23 -9.64 -6.57 26.90
N ALA A 24 -9.95 -5.29 27.13
CA ALA A 24 -11.06 -4.60 26.47
C ALA A 24 -10.91 -4.63 24.94
N VAL A 25 -9.73 -4.30 24.41
CA VAL A 25 -9.45 -4.33 22.96
C VAL A 25 -9.64 -5.74 22.39
N ALA A 26 -9.19 -6.78 23.10
CA ALA A 26 -9.34 -8.17 22.67
C ALA A 26 -10.81 -8.67 22.66
N THR A 27 -11.73 -8.00 23.37
CA THR A 27 -13.16 -8.29 23.24
C THR A 27 -13.74 -7.80 21.90
N VAL A 28 -13.15 -6.75 21.33
CA VAL A 28 -13.59 -6.11 20.09
C VAL A 28 -12.90 -6.73 18.88
N PHE A 29 -11.58 -6.93 18.93
CA PHE A 29 -10.78 -7.39 17.79
C PHE A 29 -10.20 -8.80 18.00
N ASP A 30 -10.25 -9.61 16.95
CA ASP A 30 -9.50 -10.87 16.83
C ASP A 30 -8.29 -10.63 15.93
N ALA A 31 -7.08 -10.77 16.46
CA ALA A 31 -5.89 -10.22 15.82
C ALA A 31 -5.11 -11.24 15.00
N TYR A 32 -4.79 -10.84 13.77
CA TYR A 32 -4.05 -11.63 12.80
C TYR A 32 -2.81 -10.82 12.37
N PRO A 33 -1.59 -11.23 12.76
CA PRO A 33 -0.40 -10.46 12.45
C PRO A 33 -0.12 -10.43 10.94
N LEU A 34 0.42 -9.31 10.46
CA LEU A 34 0.99 -9.12 9.13
C LEU A 34 2.43 -8.58 9.22
N PRO A 35 3.32 -8.91 8.27
CA PRO A 35 3.17 -10.00 7.32
C PRO A 35 3.20 -11.37 8.02
N ALA A 36 2.51 -12.35 7.44
CA ALA A 36 2.46 -13.73 7.94
C ALA A 36 2.19 -14.71 6.78
N LEU A 37 2.07 -16.01 7.12
CA LEU A 37 1.54 -17.00 6.19
C LEU A 37 0.14 -16.59 5.72
N PRO A 38 -0.28 -16.98 4.49
CA PRO A 38 -1.54 -16.52 3.92
C PRO A 38 -2.76 -16.85 4.78
N TYR A 39 -3.70 -15.90 4.86
CA TYR A 39 -5.00 -16.09 5.52
C TYR A 39 -6.12 -16.26 4.51
N ARG A 40 -7.22 -16.91 4.93
CA ARG A 40 -8.49 -16.91 4.19
C ARG A 40 -9.43 -15.89 4.83
N VAL A 41 -9.80 -14.86 4.07
CA VAL A 41 -10.73 -13.80 4.48
C VAL A 41 -11.97 -13.87 3.60
N GLY A 42 -12.99 -14.62 4.03
CA GLY A 42 -14.14 -14.90 3.17
C GLY A 42 -13.71 -15.57 1.86
N PRO A 43 -14.07 -15.01 0.68
CA PRO A 43 -13.65 -15.56 -0.62
C PRO A 43 -12.20 -15.23 -1.00
N PHE A 44 -11.51 -14.40 -0.23
CA PHE A 44 -10.18 -13.89 -0.55
C PHE A 44 -9.08 -14.72 0.11
N LEU A 45 -8.02 -14.98 -0.64
CA LEU A 45 -6.70 -15.31 -0.11
C LEU A 45 -5.95 -13.99 0.16
N LEU A 46 -5.58 -13.75 1.42
CA LEU A 46 -4.77 -12.61 1.84
C LEU A 46 -3.32 -13.05 1.98
N GLU A 47 -2.45 -12.51 1.14
CA GLU A 47 -1.00 -12.64 1.21
C GLU A 47 -0.38 -11.30 1.62
N SER A 48 0.81 -11.33 2.23
CA SER A 48 1.42 -10.11 2.76
C SER A 48 2.95 -10.15 2.75
N TRP A 49 3.56 -8.98 2.62
CA TRP A 49 5.01 -8.77 2.56
C TRP A 49 5.44 -7.65 3.50
N ALA A 50 6.58 -7.81 4.18
CA ALA A 50 7.22 -6.69 4.87
C ALA A 50 7.70 -5.69 3.81
N LEU A 51 7.32 -4.43 3.96
CA LEU A 51 7.76 -3.34 3.08
C LEU A 51 8.48 -2.26 3.87
N PRO A 52 9.49 -1.59 3.29
CA PRO A 52 10.29 -0.62 4.01
C PRO A 52 9.50 0.66 4.31
N HIS A 53 9.28 0.93 5.59
CA HIS A 53 8.68 2.18 6.06
C HIS A 53 9.29 2.64 7.40
N TYR A 54 8.90 3.80 7.92
CA TYR A 54 9.41 4.34 9.19
C TYR A 54 8.98 3.51 10.42
N VAL A 55 7.84 2.84 10.30
CA VAL A 55 7.30 1.87 11.25
C VAL A 55 6.97 0.59 10.50
N PRO A 56 6.72 -0.55 11.18
CA PRO A 56 6.35 -1.79 10.50
C PRO A 56 5.16 -1.58 9.55
N ASN A 57 5.38 -1.90 8.27
CA ASN A 57 4.34 -1.89 7.24
C ASN A 57 4.25 -3.26 6.56
N ALA A 58 3.04 -3.60 6.12
CA ALA A 58 2.79 -4.81 5.35
C ALA A 58 2.05 -4.46 4.06
N GLY A 59 2.69 -4.70 2.92
CA GLY A 59 1.97 -4.74 1.64
C GLY A 59 1.07 -5.97 1.62
N VAL A 60 -0.14 -5.84 1.09
CA VAL A 60 -1.16 -6.89 1.06
C VAL A 60 -1.62 -7.17 -0.35
N ARG A 61 -1.95 -8.44 -0.60
CA ARG A 61 -2.58 -8.90 -1.84
C ARG A 61 -3.81 -9.71 -1.48
N LEU A 62 -4.94 -9.37 -2.11
CA LEU A 62 -6.20 -10.08 -1.99
C LEU A 62 -6.53 -10.74 -3.32
N THR A 63 -6.58 -12.07 -3.33
CA THR A 63 -6.89 -12.87 -4.52
C THR A 63 -8.21 -13.62 -4.34
N ALA A 64 -9.11 -13.50 -5.32
CA ALA A 64 -10.33 -14.28 -5.47
C ALA A 64 -10.36 -14.89 -6.89
N PRO A 65 -11.28 -15.82 -7.21
CA PRO A 65 -11.39 -16.37 -8.56
C PRO A 65 -11.59 -15.25 -9.61
N GLY A 66 -10.59 -15.06 -10.47
CA GLY A 66 -10.62 -14.06 -11.53
C GLY A 66 -10.32 -12.62 -11.11
N LEU A 67 -9.97 -12.37 -9.84
CA LEU A 67 -9.72 -11.03 -9.33
C LEU A 67 -8.52 -10.99 -8.37
N THR A 68 -7.62 -10.05 -8.59
CA THR A 68 -6.52 -9.71 -7.68
C THR A 68 -6.46 -8.21 -7.44
N VAL A 69 -6.46 -7.80 -6.18
CA VAL A 69 -6.15 -6.43 -5.76
C VAL A 69 -4.92 -6.45 -4.86
N ALA A 70 -3.96 -5.56 -5.11
CA ALA A 70 -2.79 -5.39 -4.30
C ALA A 70 -2.73 -3.97 -3.72
N TYR A 71 -2.26 -3.83 -2.48
CA TYR A 71 -2.12 -2.55 -1.80
C TYR A 71 -0.82 -2.51 -0.99
N THR A 72 0.01 -1.48 -1.20
CA THR A 72 1.31 -1.41 -0.52
C THR A 72 1.25 -0.86 0.91
N GLY A 73 0.23 -0.08 1.26
CA GLY A 73 0.38 0.90 2.34
C GLY A 73 1.52 1.88 2.03
N ASP A 74 2.05 2.54 3.05
CA ASP A 74 3.18 3.46 2.90
C ASP A 74 4.50 2.68 2.74
N THR A 75 5.30 3.00 1.72
CA THR A 75 6.54 2.26 1.48
C THR A 75 7.57 3.10 0.73
N GLY A 76 8.85 2.77 0.91
CA GLY A 76 9.92 3.18 0.01
C GLY A 76 10.14 2.20 -1.15
N PRO A 77 11.14 2.47 -2.01
CA PRO A 77 11.55 1.56 -3.07
C PRO A 77 12.02 0.21 -2.51
N ASP A 78 11.48 -0.89 -3.03
CA ASP A 78 11.87 -2.25 -2.66
C ASP A 78 11.60 -3.24 -3.81
N ALA A 79 12.40 -4.30 -3.92
CA ALA A 79 12.21 -5.32 -4.95
C ALA A 79 10.90 -6.12 -4.74
N SER A 80 10.46 -6.27 -3.49
CA SER A 80 9.25 -7.01 -3.13
C SER A 80 7.97 -6.36 -3.67
N LEU A 81 8.01 -5.09 -4.09
CA LEU A 81 6.87 -4.40 -4.71
C LEU A 81 6.41 -5.10 -6.00
N ALA A 82 7.32 -5.75 -6.73
CA ALA A 82 6.97 -6.54 -7.90
C ALA A 82 6.21 -7.82 -7.52
N ASP A 83 6.51 -8.40 -6.36
CA ASP A 83 5.85 -9.61 -5.86
C ASP A 83 4.44 -9.30 -5.33
N VAL A 84 4.31 -8.22 -4.55
CA VAL A 84 3.02 -7.76 -4.00
C VAL A 84 2.00 -7.53 -5.13
N GLY A 85 2.42 -6.80 -6.18
CA GLY A 85 1.54 -6.40 -7.28
C GLY A 85 1.36 -7.41 -8.41
N ARG A 86 2.00 -8.59 -8.35
CA ARG A 86 2.17 -9.47 -9.52
C ARG A 86 0.85 -9.78 -10.24
N ASP A 87 0.72 -9.40 -11.50
CA ASP A 87 -0.48 -9.63 -12.31
C ASP A 87 -1.79 -9.09 -11.68
N ALA A 88 -1.71 -8.10 -10.78
CA ALA A 88 -2.89 -7.55 -10.11
C ALA A 88 -3.82 -6.84 -11.11
N ASP A 89 -5.14 -7.01 -10.95
CA ASP A 89 -6.14 -6.30 -11.74
C ASP A 89 -6.18 -4.81 -11.39
N VAL A 90 -5.89 -4.49 -10.13
CA VAL A 90 -5.60 -3.14 -9.64
C VAL A 90 -4.49 -3.22 -8.61
N TYR A 91 -3.43 -2.44 -8.84
CA TYR A 91 -2.36 -2.25 -7.87
C TYR A 91 -2.43 -0.83 -7.29
N ILE A 92 -2.82 -0.75 -6.01
CA ILE A 92 -2.90 0.48 -5.23
C ILE A 92 -1.55 0.71 -4.56
N ILE A 93 -0.87 1.80 -4.88
CA ILE A 93 0.51 2.02 -4.46
C ILE A 93 0.75 3.42 -3.93
N ASP A 94 1.59 3.52 -2.91
CA ASP A 94 2.06 4.78 -2.35
C ASP A 94 2.63 5.69 -3.45
N SER A 95 2.26 6.97 -3.40
CA SER A 95 2.80 8.03 -4.25
C SER A 95 2.98 9.32 -3.45
N THR A 96 3.40 9.19 -2.19
CA THR A 96 3.55 10.34 -1.29
C THR A 96 4.44 11.42 -1.89
N ASP A 97 5.62 11.08 -2.42
CA ASP A 97 6.65 12.03 -2.86
C ASP A 97 6.73 13.34 -2.05
N ARG A 98 7.39 13.29 -0.90
CA ARG A 98 7.57 14.47 -0.02
C ARG A 98 8.45 15.57 -0.63
N HIS A 99 9.08 15.29 -1.77
CA HIS A 99 10.08 16.17 -2.39
C HIS A 99 9.66 16.66 -3.78
N GLN A 100 8.39 16.44 -4.17
CA GLN A 100 7.85 16.98 -5.41
C GLN A 100 7.86 18.52 -5.41
N GLN A 101 7.63 19.13 -4.24
CA GLN A 101 7.74 20.56 -4.05
C GLN A 101 9.21 20.99 -3.93
N SER A 102 9.58 22.06 -4.63
CA SER A 102 10.96 22.56 -4.72
C SER A 102 11.52 23.00 -3.36
N GLY A 103 12.75 22.56 -3.04
CA GLY A 103 13.52 23.08 -1.91
C GLY A 103 14.29 22.04 -1.08
N THR A 104 14.03 20.74 -1.29
CA THR A 104 14.80 19.66 -0.66
C THR A 104 15.07 18.55 -1.66
N ALA A 105 16.33 18.14 -1.78
CA ALA A 105 16.66 16.95 -2.56
C ALA A 105 16.14 15.70 -1.81
N PRO A 106 15.57 14.71 -2.52
CA PRO A 106 15.19 13.46 -1.89
C PRO A 106 16.43 12.76 -1.30
N PRO A 107 16.29 12.06 -0.17
CA PRO A 107 17.39 11.28 0.37
C PRO A 107 17.74 10.13 -0.58
N PRO A 108 18.93 9.51 -0.42
CA PRO A 108 19.31 8.30 -1.13
C PRO A 108 18.20 7.23 -1.12
N SER A 109 18.06 6.46 -2.20
CA SER A 109 16.94 5.53 -2.38
C SER A 109 16.82 4.48 -1.27
N ASP A 110 17.94 4.01 -0.71
CA ASP A 110 18.02 3.05 0.39
C ASP A 110 17.51 3.60 1.74
N LEU A 111 17.45 4.93 1.86
CA LEU A 111 16.92 5.63 3.03
C LEU A 111 15.51 6.18 2.82
N ARG A 112 14.96 6.09 1.60
CA ARG A 112 13.59 6.52 1.33
C ARG A 112 12.58 5.52 1.88
N ARG A 113 11.48 6.08 2.40
CA ARG A 113 10.35 5.37 3.02
C ARG A 113 9.01 5.75 2.40
N ASN A 114 9.07 6.49 1.30
CA ASN A 114 7.97 6.92 0.46
C ASN A 114 8.39 6.80 -1.00
N LEU A 115 7.45 6.49 -1.88
CA LEU A 115 7.67 6.41 -3.33
C LEU A 115 7.40 7.75 -4.01
N THR A 116 8.13 7.99 -5.10
CA THR A 116 7.69 8.91 -6.14
C THR A 116 6.69 8.22 -7.07
N ALA A 117 5.86 8.99 -7.78
CA ALA A 117 4.92 8.45 -8.77
C ALA A 117 5.62 7.65 -9.88
N ARG A 118 6.82 8.08 -10.30
CA ARG A 118 7.64 7.35 -11.28
C ARG A 118 8.06 5.97 -10.76
N GLU A 119 8.43 5.86 -9.49
CA GLU A 119 8.84 4.58 -8.89
C GLU A 119 7.67 3.66 -8.62
N ALA A 120 6.55 4.22 -8.17
CA ALA A 120 5.29 3.50 -8.06
C ALA A 120 4.91 2.86 -9.41
N ALA A 121 5.00 3.63 -10.50
CA ALA A 121 4.75 3.15 -11.85
C ALA A 121 5.78 2.10 -12.31
N ALA A 122 7.06 2.28 -12.00
CA ALA A 122 8.08 1.29 -12.30
C ALA A 122 7.81 -0.05 -11.60
N ALA A 123 7.37 0.00 -10.32
CA ALA A 123 6.96 -1.18 -9.58
C ALA A 123 5.73 -1.86 -10.20
N ALA A 124 4.73 -1.08 -10.64
CA ALA A 124 3.55 -1.61 -11.32
C ALA A 124 3.88 -2.28 -12.67
N THR A 125 4.81 -1.70 -13.43
CA THR A 125 5.32 -2.30 -14.67
C THR A 125 6.07 -3.60 -14.39
N ALA A 126 6.96 -3.61 -13.40
CA ALA A 126 7.70 -4.82 -13.01
C ALA A 126 6.77 -5.92 -12.49
N ALA A 127 5.66 -5.54 -11.87
CA ALA A 127 4.63 -6.45 -11.39
C ALA A 127 3.74 -7.00 -12.52
N GLY A 128 3.72 -6.39 -13.71
CA GLY A 128 2.74 -6.75 -14.74
C GLY A 128 1.30 -6.41 -14.34
N ALA A 129 1.11 -5.40 -13.49
CA ALA A 129 -0.23 -4.98 -13.06
C ALA A 129 -1.04 -4.48 -14.27
N ARG A 130 -2.35 -4.75 -14.26
CA ARG A 130 -3.27 -4.31 -15.33
C ARG A 130 -3.61 -2.82 -15.22
N ARG A 131 -3.79 -2.36 -13.98
CA ARG A 131 -4.12 -0.97 -13.65
C ARG A 131 -3.32 -0.52 -12.44
N LEU A 132 -2.89 0.72 -12.48
CA LEU A 132 -2.13 1.40 -11.43
C LEU A 132 -3.04 2.44 -10.77
N LEU A 133 -3.29 2.34 -9.46
CA LEU A 133 -3.95 3.38 -8.68
C LEU A 133 -2.93 4.06 -7.77
N LEU A 134 -2.54 5.28 -8.12
CA LEU A 134 -1.67 6.11 -7.27
C LEU A 134 -2.49 6.69 -6.12
N THR A 135 -1.99 6.58 -4.89
CA THR A 135 -2.66 7.11 -3.69
C THR A 135 -1.68 7.74 -2.72
N HIS A 136 -2.20 8.24 -1.59
CA HIS A 136 -1.44 8.79 -0.47
C HIS A 136 -0.55 9.98 -0.85
N PHE A 137 -1.04 10.85 -1.74
CA PHE A 137 -0.31 12.05 -2.18
C PHE A 137 0.02 12.97 -1.00
N TRP A 138 1.27 13.47 -0.95
CA TRP A 138 1.63 14.49 0.03
C TRP A 138 0.81 15.77 -0.17
N PRO A 139 0.38 16.45 0.92
CA PRO A 139 -0.39 17.68 0.80
C PRO A 139 0.29 18.72 -0.09
N GLY A 140 -0.45 19.19 -1.10
CA GLY A 140 0.02 20.19 -2.06
C GLY A 140 0.86 19.64 -3.21
N ASN A 141 1.01 18.32 -3.36
CA ASN A 141 1.53 17.74 -4.59
C ASN A 141 0.59 18.00 -5.77
N ASP A 142 1.17 18.27 -6.93
CA ASP A 142 0.51 18.32 -8.22
C ASP A 142 0.23 16.89 -8.71
N ARG A 143 -1.06 16.56 -8.77
CA ARG A 143 -1.54 15.24 -9.19
C ARG A 143 -1.32 14.97 -10.68
N GLU A 144 -1.38 16.00 -11.52
CA GLU A 144 -1.13 15.87 -12.97
C GLU A 144 0.36 15.67 -13.26
N ALA A 145 1.23 16.34 -12.49
CA ALA A 145 2.67 16.08 -12.54
C ALA A 145 2.99 14.63 -12.12
N SER A 146 2.28 14.13 -11.10
CA SER A 146 2.41 12.73 -10.64
C SER A 146 1.96 11.74 -11.72
N LEU A 147 0.82 12.00 -12.37
CA LEU A 147 0.33 11.21 -13.51
C LEU A 147 1.34 11.19 -14.67
N THR A 148 1.84 12.37 -15.04
CA THR A 148 2.82 12.52 -16.13
C THR A 148 4.07 11.70 -15.85
N ALA A 149 4.62 11.80 -14.64
CA ALA A 149 5.82 11.05 -14.25
C ALA A 149 5.59 9.53 -14.20
N ALA A 150 4.40 9.10 -13.79
CA ALA A 150 4.02 7.68 -13.78
C ALA A 150 3.85 7.12 -15.20
N ALA A 151 3.25 7.89 -16.11
CA ALA A 151 3.02 7.51 -17.50
C ALA A 151 4.31 7.26 -18.29
N GLU A 152 5.45 7.76 -17.82
CA GLU A 152 6.75 7.44 -18.42
C GLU A 152 7.20 6.00 -18.16
N MET A 153 6.71 5.37 -17.10
CA MET A 153 7.16 4.04 -16.67
C MET A 153 6.09 2.97 -16.85
N PHE A 154 4.80 3.32 -16.75
CA PHE A 154 3.68 2.38 -16.84
C PHE A 154 2.79 2.71 -18.04
N SER A 155 2.57 1.70 -18.89
CA SER A 155 1.81 1.84 -20.14
C SER A 155 0.33 1.45 -20.03
N GLY A 156 -0.09 0.89 -18.88
CA GLY A 156 -1.48 0.55 -18.60
C GLY A 156 -2.29 1.76 -18.13
N GLU A 157 -3.53 1.50 -17.69
CA GLU A 157 -4.40 2.54 -17.13
C GLU A 157 -3.86 3.03 -15.77
N ILE A 158 -3.64 4.35 -15.66
CA ILE A 158 -3.23 5.01 -14.42
C ILE A 158 -4.42 5.79 -13.87
N LEU A 159 -4.79 5.49 -12.64
CA LEU A 159 -5.83 6.14 -11.88
C LEU A 159 -5.20 6.95 -10.75
N LEU A 160 -5.80 8.10 -10.42
CA LEU A 160 -5.41 8.93 -9.28
C LEU A 160 -6.51 8.80 -8.23
N ALA A 161 -6.16 8.29 -7.05
CA ALA A 161 -7.12 8.13 -5.97
C ALA A 161 -7.66 9.48 -5.50
N ASP A 162 -8.97 9.60 -5.36
CA ASP A 162 -9.63 10.75 -4.74
C ASP A 162 -10.69 10.29 -3.75
N GLU A 163 -11.10 11.18 -2.85
CA GLU A 163 -12.16 10.89 -1.89
C GLU A 163 -13.46 10.50 -2.63
N GLY A 164 -14.02 9.36 -2.28
CA GLY A 164 -15.23 8.84 -2.92
C GLY A 164 -15.01 8.22 -4.32
N LEU A 165 -13.77 8.07 -4.78
CA LEU A 165 -13.50 7.34 -6.02
C LEU A 165 -13.95 5.88 -5.90
N GLU A 166 -14.81 5.45 -6.83
CA GLU A 166 -15.19 4.05 -6.99
C GLU A 166 -14.51 3.46 -8.22
N VAL A 167 -13.77 2.37 -8.03
CA VAL A 167 -13.12 1.62 -9.12
C VAL A 167 -13.88 0.33 -9.35
N THR A 168 -14.47 0.18 -10.54
CA THR A 168 -15.10 -1.08 -10.93
C THR A 168 -14.03 -2.11 -11.27
N LEU A 169 -14.11 -3.28 -10.64
CA LEU A 169 -13.25 -4.43 -10.87
C LEU A 169 -13.92 -5.37 -11.89
N PRO A 170 -13.15 -6.08 -12.72
CA PRO A 170 -13.68 -7.02 -13.71
C PRO A 170 -14.47 -8.18 -13.08
#